data_AF-A0AAN7J1W2-F1
#
_entry.id   AF-A0AAN7J1W2-F1
#
_cell.length_a   1.000
_cell.length_b   1.000
_cell.length_c   1.000
_cell.angle_alpha   90.00
_cell.angle_beta   90.00
_cell.angle_gamma   90.00
#
_symmetry.space_group_name_H-M   'P 1'
#
loop_
_entity.id
_entity.type
_entity.pdbx_description
1 polymer ?
#
loop_
_entity_poly.entity_id
_entity_poly.type
_entity_poly.pdbx_seq_one_letter_code
_entity_poly.pdbx_strand_id
1 'polypeptide(L)'
;MAASTASFIEASSSLSDQFSKATATEIPPTVPRSRTGGKARIGINGFGRIGRLVLRVAISRDDIDVVAVNDPFIDAKYMAYMFKYDSTHGVFKGTIQALDNSTLEINGKQIKVVSKRDPAEIPWGDFGADYVVESSGVFTTIEKASAHKKGDAKKVVISAPSADAPMFVLGVNEKTYNPNMDIVCNASCTTNCLAPLAKVVDEEFGIIEGLMTTVHATTATQKIVDGPSMKDWRGGRGAAQNIIPSSTGAAKAFGKVLPQLNGKLTGRGVNVQPNSRTRHELDTYFFGLGLGLNGFGL
;
A
#
# COMPACT_ATOMS: atom_id res chain seq x y z
N MET A 1 23.25 58.81 -6.20
CA MET A 1 22.37 57.65 -5.92
C MET A 1 23.23 56.40 -6.05
N ALA A 2 23.67 55.86 -4.92
CA ALA A 2 24.56 54.70 -4.87
C ALA A 2 23.73 53.41 -4.86
N ALA A 3 23.99 52.51 -5.81
CA ALA A 3 23.45 51.17 -5.81
C ALA A 3 24.35 50.27 -4.95
N SER A 4 23.85 49.85 -3.80
CA SER A 4 24.48 48.86 -2.92
C SER A 4 24.25 47.46 -3.52
N THR A 5 25.29 46.87 -4.09
CA THR A 5 25.37 45.44 -4.39
C THR A 5 25.90 44.72 -3.15
N ALA A 6 25.03 44.02 -2.44
CA ALA A 6 25.43 43.15 -1.34
C ALA A 6 25.69 41.73 -1.90
N SER A 7 26.96 41.42 -2.10
CA SER A 7 27.47 40.07 -2.30
C SER A 7 27.52 39.35 -0.94
N PHE A 8 26.65 38.37 -0.73
CA PHE A 8 26.77 37.42 0.39
C PHE A 8 26.94 36.01 -0.19
N ILE A 9 28.17 35.69 -0.59
CA ILE A 9 28.67 34.32 -0.64
C ILE A 9 29.98 34.35 0.15
N GLU A 10 29.88 34.25 1.48
CA GLU A 10 31.02 33.80 2.27
C GLU A 10 31.00 32.28 2.23
N ALA A 11 32.03 31.71 1.58
CA ALA A 11 32.29 30.29 1.59
C ALA A 11 32.68 29.86 3.02
N SER A 12 31.79 29.20 3.74
CA SER A 12 32.17 28.51 4.98
C SER A 12 32.88 27.20 4.64
N SER A 13 34.20 27.27 4.50
CA SER A 13 35.06 26.08 4.43
C SER A 13 35.25 25.49 5.83
N SER A 14 34.35 24.60 6.26
CA SER A 14 34.62 23.58 7.31
C SER A 14 33.44 22.62 7.61
N LEU A 15 32.56 22.33 6.65
CA LEU A 15 31.76 21.11 6.75
C LEU A 15 32.66 19.94 6.38
N SER A 16 33.24 19.30 7.38
CA SER A 16 33.84 17.98 7.25
C SER A 16 32.87 17.09 6.48
N ASP A 17 33.35 16.41 5.43
CA ASP A 17 32.69 15.29 4.76
C ASP A 17 32.43 14.16 5.78
N GLN A 18 31.49 14.36 6.69
CA GLN A 18 30.85 13.26 7.40
C GLN A 18 29.84 12.70 6.42
N PHE A 19 30.24 11.63 5.73
CA PHE A 19 29.32 10.75 5.03
C PHE A 19 28.12 10.49 5.94
N SER A 20 26.92 10.74 5.39
CA SER A 20 25.63 10.58 6.02
C SER A 20 25.59 9.30 6.87
N LYS A 21 25.19 9.41 8.15
CA LYS A 21 25.01 8.25 9.03
C LYS A 21 23.71 7.50 8.71
N ALA A 22 22.89 8.07 7.83
CA ALA A 22 21.60 7.52 7.48
C ALA A 22 21.87 6.14 6.91
N THR A 23 21.34 5.14 7.60
CA THR A 23 21.29 3.81 7.01
C THR A 23 20.25 3.91 5.91
N ALA A 24 20.69 4.34 4.72
CA ALA A 24 19.93 4.32 3.49
C ALA A 24 19.21 2.98 3.48
N THR A 25 17.88 3.04 3.61
CA THR A 25 16.98 1.90 3.82
C THR A 25 17.69 0.61 3.45
N GLU A 26 18.13 -0.18 4.44
CA GLU A 26 18.84 -1.45 4.16
C GLU A 26 18.09 -2.09 3.00
N ILE A 27 18.78 -2.32 1.87
CA ILE A 27 18.16 -2.91 0.67
C ILE A 27 17.27 -4.02 1.21
N PRO A 28 15.94 -3.99 0.96
CA PRO A 28 15.03 -4.92 1.60
C PRO A 28 15.66 -6.29 1.47
N PRO A 29 15.99 -6.96 2.60
CA PRO A 29 16.79 -8.16 2.53
C PRO A 29 16.16 -9.06 1.48
N THR A 30 16.95 -9.49 0.49
CA THR A 30 16.49 -10.47 -0.51
C THR A 30 15.74 -11.53 0.27
N VAL A 31 14.42 -11.62 0.06
CA VAL A 31 13.54 -12.31 1.02
C VAL A 31 14.18 -13.64 1.35
N PRO A 32 14.69 -13.82 2.59
CA PRO A 32 15.49 -14.97 2.90
C PRO A 32 14.66 -16.20 2.58
N ARG A 33 15.20 -17.13 1.78
CA ARG A 33 14.56 -18.42 1.55
C ARG A 33 14.12 -18.96 2.90
N SER A 34 12.83 -19.28 3.01
CA SER A 34 12.20 -19.65 4.27
C SER A 34 13.06 -20.65 5.04
N ARG A 35 13.35 -20.35 6.32
CA ARG A 35 14.12 -21.23 7.22
C ARG A 35 13.36 -22.52 7.55
N THR A 36 12.06 -22.56 7.28
CA THR A 36 11.22 -23.76 7.28
C THR A 36 10.93 -24.12 5.83
N GLY A 37 11.10 -25.38 5.43
CA GLY A 37 10.92 -25.81 4.02
C GLY A 37 9.50 -25.66 3.44
N GLY A 38 8.57 -24.95 4.11
CA GLY A 38 7.20 -24.72 3.67
C GLY A 38 6.99 -23.32 3.08
N LYS A 39 6.12 -23.23 2.07
CA LYS A 39 5.66 -21.97 1.47
C LYS A 39 4.56 -21.35 2.34
N ALA A 40 4.52 -20.02 2.45
CA ALA A 40 3.41 -19.32 3.08
C ALA A 40 2.15 -19.50 2.22
N ARG A 41 1.17 -20.24 2.73
CA ARG A 41 -0.08 -20.50 2.02
C ARG A 41 -1.07 -19.37 2.28
N ILE A 42 -1.49 -18.68 1.23
CA ILE A 42 -2.26 -17.44 1.36
C ILE A 42 -3.60 -17.50 0.62
N GLY A 43 -4.61 -16.89 1.23
CA GLY A 43 -5.88 -16.53 0.62
C GLY A 43 -5.94 -15.03 0.31
N ILE A 44 -6.70 -14.64 -0.71
CA ILE A 44 -6.93 -13.22 -1.05
C ILE A 44 -8.41 -12.93 -0.98
N ASN A 45 -8.82 -11.99 -0.13
CA ASN A 45 -10.19 -11.47 -0.10
C ASN A 45 -10.28 -10.15 -0.87
N GLY A 46 -11.20 -10.09 -1.83
CA GLY A 46 -11.34 -9.00 -2.78
C GLY A 46 -10.41 -9.14 -3.98
N PHE A 47 -10.95 -9.41 -5.16
CA PHE A 47 -10.19 -9.59 -6.40
C PHE A 47 -10.14 -8.30 -7.25
N GLY A 48 -10.08 -7.18 -6.54
CA GLY A 48 -9.92 -5.84 -7.09
C GLY A 48 -8.48 -5.56 -7.57
N ARG A 49 -8.14 -4.28 -7.71
CA ARG A 49 -6.80 -3.86 -8.20
C ARG A 49 -5.67 -4.45 -7.36
N ILE A 50 -5.74 -4.29 -6.03
CA ILE A 50 -4.69 -4.78 -5.12
C ILE A 50 -4.64 -6.30 -5.10
N GLY A 51 -5.77 -6.99 -4.90
CA GLY A 51 -5.81 -8.45 -4.86
C GLY A 51 -5.24 -9.12 -6.12
N ARG A 52 -5.54 -8.60 -7.32
CA ARG A 52 -4.99 -9.13 -8.58
C ARG A 52 -3.48 -8.90 -8.68
N LEU A 53 -2.98 -7.75 -8.25
CA LEU A 53 -1.54 -7.46 -8.29
C LEU A 53 -0.76 -8.25 -7.25
N VAL A 54 -1.33 -8.44 -6.06
CA VAL A 54 -0.80 -9.37 -5.04
C VAL A 54 -0.69 -10.76 -5.64
N LEU A 55 -1.73 -11.27 -6.31
CA LEU A 55 -1.67 -12.57 -6.97
C LEU A 55 -0.58 -12.60 -8.06
N ARG A 56 -0.50 -11.59 -8.94
CA ARG A 56 0.54 -11.52 -10.00
C ARG A 56 1.96 -11.56 -9.43
N VAL A 57 2.21 -10.89 -8.31
CA VAL A 57 3.52 -10.92 -7.64
C VAL A 57 3.72 -12.28 -6.95
N ALA A 58 2.73 -12.78 -6.21
CA ALA A 58 2.83 -14.01 -5.45
C ALA A 58 3.12 -15.24 -6.32
N ILE A 59 2.53 -15.36 -7.51
CA ILE A 59 2.81 -16.49 -8.42
C ILE A 59 4.24 -16.51 -8.97
N SER A 60 4.96 -15.40 -8.89
CA SER A 60 6.37 -15.32 -9.33
C SER A 60 7.35 -15.68 -8.21
N ARG A 61 6.86 -15.86 -6.98
CA ARG A 61 7.67 -16.12 -5.81
C ARG A 61 7.66 -17.60 -5.46
N ASP A 62 8.79 -18.11 -5.00
CA ASP A 62 8.96 -19.50 -4.59
C ASP A 62 8.51 -19.76 -3.14
N ASP A 63 8.42 -18.71 -2.33
CA ASP A 63 8.07 -18.76 -0.90
C ASP A 63 6.58 -18.54 -0.58
N ILE A 64 5.75 -18.19 -1.57
CA ILE A 64 4.32 -17.93 -1.40
C ILE A 64 3.50 -18.90 -2.27
N ASP A 65 2.44 -19.45 -1.66
CA ASP A 65 1.50 -20.35 -2.29
C ASP A 65 0.09 -19.74 -2.19
N VAL A 66 -0.39 -19.04 -3.23
CA VAL A 66 -1.81 -18.61 -3.25
C VAL A 66 -2.71 -19.82 -3.51
N VAL A 67 -3.64 -20.09 -2.61
CA VAL A 67 -4.48 -21.30 -2.64
C VAL A 67 -5.96 -20.99 -2.88
N ALA A 68 -6.41 -19.79 -2.50
CA ALA A 68 -7.79 -19.37 -2.65
C ALA A 68 -7.91 -17.86 -2.90
N VAL A 69 -8.93 -17.48 -3.67
CA VAL A 69 -9.36 -16.09 -3.88
C VAL A 69 -10.87 -15.99 -3.64
N ASN A 70 -11.31 -14.92 -2.99
CA ASN A 70 -12.72 -14.63 -2.76
C ASN A 70 -13.13 -13.30 -3.41
N ASP A 71 -14.18 -13.32 -4.22
CA ASP A 71 -14.91 -12.13 -4.63
C ASP A 71 -16.38 -12.48 -4.94
N PRO A 72 -17.36 -11.88 -4.25
CA PRO A 72 -18.77 -12.19 -4.44
C PRO A 72 -19.41 -11.49 -5.66
N PHE A 73 -18.66 -10.64 -6.39
CA PHE A 73 -19.21 -9.82 -7.46
C PHE A 73 -18.81 -10.29 -8.87
N ILE A 74 -17.89 -11.26 -8.97
CA ILE A 74 -17.38 -11.77 -10.24
C ILE A 74 -17.20 -13.28 -10.18
N ASP A 75 -17.40 -13.96 -11.32
CA ASP A 75 -17.17 -15.40 -11.45
C ASP A 75 -15.72 -15.73 -11.86
N ALA A 76 -15.35 -17.01 -11.83
CA ALA A 76 -14.00 -17.46 -12.19
C ALA A 76 -13.60 -17.07 -13.63
N LYS A 77 -14.54 -17.10 -14.58
CA LYS A 77 -14.26 -16.71 -15.97
C LYS A 77 -13.91 -15.22 -16.06
N TYR A 78 -14.64 -14.38 -15.36
CA TYR A 78 -14.39 -12.95 -15.34
C TYR A 78 -13.12 -12.60 -14.54
N MET A 79 -12.84 -13.32 -13.44
CA MET A 79 -11.55 -13.24 -12.75
C MET A 79 -10.38 -13.55 -13.68
N ALA A 80 -10.46 -14.63 -14.47
CA ALA A 80 -9.43 -14.99 -15.43
C ALA A 80 -9.21 -13.89 -16.47
N TYR A 81 -10.28 -13.29 -17.00
CA TYR A 81 -10.21 -12.15 -17.91
C TYR A 81 -9.53 -10.93 -17.27
N MET A 82 -9.99 -10.48 -16.09
CA MET A 82 -9.44 -9.32 -15.39
C MET A 82 -7.98 -9.52 -14.94
N PHE A 83 -7.59 -10.76 -14.70
CA PHE A 83 -6.21 -11.10 -14.38
C PHE A 83 -5.33 -11.16 -15.62
N LYS A 84 -5.84 -11.67 -16.76
CA LYS A 84 -5.10 -11.74 -18.03
C LYS A 84 -4.82 -10.34 -18.57
N TYR A 85 -5.82 -9.46 -18.56
CA TYR A 85 -5.73 -8.12 -19.14
C TYR A 85 -5.79 -7.05 -18.05
N ASP A 86 -4.69 -6.31 -17.87
CA ASP A 86 -4.64 -5.15 -16.99
C ASP A 86 -4.21 -3.92 -17.81
N SER A 87 -5.02 -2.86 -17.79
CA SER A 87 -4.79 -1.65 -18.59
C SER A 87 -3.50 -0.91 -18.22
N THR A 88 -3.02 -1.10 -16.99
CA THR A 88 -1.86 -0.40 -16.43
C THR A 88 -0.60 -1.26 -16.56
N HIS A 89 -0.70 -2.52 -16.10
CA HIS A 89 0.43 -3.45 -15.98
C HIS A 89 0.53 -4.43 -17.15
N GLY A 90 -0.30 -4.24 -18.18
CA GLY A 90 -0.30 -5.02 -19.40
C GLY A 90 -0.83 -6.44 -19.24
N VAL A 91 -0.66 -7.19 -20.32
CA VAL A 91 -1.13 -8.57 -20.44
C VAL A 91 -0.24 -9.50 -19.60
N PHE A 92 -0.87 -10.37 -18.81
CA PHE A 92 -0.17 -11.41 -18.08
C PHE A 92 0.46 -12.42 -19.06
N LYS A 93 1.77 -12.64 -18.92
CA LYS A 93 2.57 -13.44 -19.87
C LYS A 93 2.40 -14.96 -19.70
N GLY A 94 1.95 -15.41 -18.53
CA GLY A 94 1.70 -16.83 -18.27
C GLY A 94 0.35 -17.34 -18.79
N THR A 95 0.03 -18.58 -18.43
CA THR A 95 -1.28 -19.19 -18.70
C THR A 95 -2.24 -18.88 -17.56
N ILE A 96 -3.48 -18.59 -17.92
CA ILE A 96 -4.58 -18.50 -16.96
C ILE A 96 -5.86 -18.96 -17.64
N GLN A 97 -6.61 -19.81 -16.94
CA GLN A 97 -7.92 -20.28 -17.36
C GLN A 97 -8.80 -20.58 -16.15
N ALA A 98 -10.11 -20.45 -16.32
CA ALA A 98 -11.08 -20.99 -15.37
C ALA A 98 -11.36 -22.44 -15.78
N LEU A 99 -11.07 -23.39 -14.89
CA LEU A 99 -11.40 -24.80 -15.12
C LEU A 99 -12.90 -25.04 -14.91
N ASP A 100 -13.46 -24.37 -13.91
CA ASP A 100 -14.87 -24.37 -13.55
C ASP A 100 -15.20 -23.07 -12.77
N ASN A 101 -16.40 -22.97 -12.22
CA ASN A 101 -16.83 -21.77 -11.47
C ASN A 101 -16.12 -21.58 -10.12
N SER A 102 -15.43 -22.60 -9.63
CA SER A 102 -14.79 -22.68 -8.31
C SER A 102 -13.27 -22.85 -8.37
N THR A 103 -12.67 -22.90 -9.56
CA THR A 103 -11.25 -23.17 -9.74
C THR A 103 -10.65 -22.36 -10.89
N LEU A 104 -9.63 -21.57 -10.57
CA LEU A 104 -8.71 -20.96 -11.54
C LEU A 104 -7.45 -21.82 -11.65
N GLU A 105 -6.92 -21.94 -12.85
CA GLU A 105 -5.59 -22.50 -13.09
C GLU A 105 -4.68 -21.41 -13.65
N ILE A 106 -3.53 -21.21 -13.01
CA ILE A 106 -2.50 -20.24 -13.42
C ILE A 106 -1.16 -20.96 -13.49
N ASN A 107 -0.53 -20.98 -14.67
CA ASN A 107 0.73 -21.71 -14.91
C ASN A 107 0.68 -23.18 -14.43
N GLY A 108 -0.46 -23.86 -14.64
CA GLY A 108 -0.68 -25.25 -14.22
C GLY A 108 -0.99 -25.43 -12.73
N LYS A 109 -1.04 -24.34 -11.94
CA LYS A 109 -1.39 -24.37 -10.52
C LYS A 109 -2.85 -24.00 -10.31
N GLN A 110 -3.57 -24.81 -9.56
CA GLN A 110 -4.97 -24.57 -9.23
C GLN A 110 -5.14 -23.68 -7.98
N ILE A 111 -6.08 -22.74 -8.06
CA ILE A 111 -6.45 -21.80 -7.01
C ILE A 111 -7.98 -21.85 -6.88
N LYS A 112 -8.47 -22.02 -5.65
CA LYS A 112 -9.91 -22.07 -5.39
C LYS A 112 -10.54 -20.69 -5.46
N VAL A 113 -11.73 -20.63 -6.05
CA VAL A 113 -12.55 -19.43 -6.17
C VAL A 113 -13.74 -19.55 -5.25
N VAL A 114 -13.95 -18.51 -4.47
CA VAL A 114 -15.04 -18.37 -3.51
C VAL A 114 -15.79 -17.07 -3.82
N SER A 115 -17.11 -17.07 -3.59
CA SER A 115 -17.97 -15.91 -3.84
C SER A 115 -18.86 -15.60 -2.63
N LYS A 116 -18.22 -15.40 -1.48
CA LYS A 116 -18.89 -15.09 -0.22
C LYS A 116 -18.76 -13.61 0.13
N ARG A 117 -19.87 -13.02 0.60
CA ARG A 117 -19.92 -11.63 1.05
C ARG A 117 -19.48 -11.46 2.50
N ASP A 118 -19.87 -12.40 3.35
CA ASP A 118 -19.42 -12.46 4.74
C ASP A 118 -18.06 -13.19 4.79
N PRO A 119 -16.99 -12.54 5.27
CA PRO A 119 -15.69 -13.19 5.46
C PRO A 119 -15.72 -14.42 6.38
N ALA A 120 -16.70 -14.50 7.29
CA ALA A 120 -16.88 -15.63 8.20
C ALA A 120 -17.33 -16.91 7.49
N GLU A 121 -17.94 -16.80 6.32
CA GLU A 121 -18.39 -17.95 5.53
C GLU A 121 -17.33 -18.50 4.58
N ILE A 122 -16.14 -17.88 4.51
CA ILE A 122 -15.08 -18.32 3.62
C ILE A 122 -14.26 -19.41 4.33
N PRO A 123 -14.24 -20.67 3.84
CA PRO A 123 -13.56 -21.75 4.53
C PRO A 123 -12.06 -21.78 4.18
N TRP A 124 -11.29 -20.83 4.71
CA TRP A 124 -9.84 -20.74 4.45
C TRP A 124 -9.07 -22.01 4.84
N GLY A 125 -9.46 -22.64 5.96
CA GLY A 125 -8.90 -23.90 6.44
C GLY A 125 -9.00 -25.04 5.43
N ASP A 126 -10.15 -25.18 4.77
CA ASP A 126 -10.39 -26.24 3.75
C ASP A 126 -9.43 -26.12 2.55
N PHE A 127 -9.01 -24.90 2.25
CA PHE A 127 -8.04 -24.62 1.18
C PHE A 127 -6.58 -24.62 1.68
N GLY A 128 -6.39 -24.65 3.00
CA GLY A 128 -5.11 -24.55 3.68
C GLY A 128 -4.48 -23.16 3.60
N ALA A 129 -5.29 -22.09 3.59
CA ALA A 129 -4.82 -20.71 3.65
C ALA A 129 -4.56 -20.28 5.10
N ASP A 130 -3.28 -20.19 5.48
CA ASP A 130 -2.87 -19.74 6.81
C ASP A 130 -2.95 -18.21 6.97
N TYR A 131 -2.63 -17.48 5.90
CA TYR A 131 -2.63 -16.02 5.88
C TYR A 131 -3.68 -15.51 4.89
N VAL A 132 -4.38 -14.44 5.24
CA VAL A 132 -5.33 -13.78 4.35
C VAL A 132 -4.86 -12.36 4.05
N VAL A 133 -4.84 -12.01 2.77
CA VAL A 133 -4.73 -10.63 2.32
C VAL A 133 -6.14 -10.06 2.20
N GLU A 134 -6.49 -9.15 3.11
CA GLU A 134 -7.76 -8.45 3.10
C GLU A 134 -7.64 -7.19 2.22
N SER A 135 -8.15 -7.29 1.00
CA SER A 135 -8.05 -6.27 -0.04
C SER A 135 -9.39 -5.85 -0.65
N SER A 136 -10.49 -6.14 0.03
CA SER A 136 -11.83 -5.66 -0.36
C SER A 136 -12.03 -4.16 -0.10
N GLY A 137 -11.28 -3.60 0.86
CA GLY A 137 -11.44 -2.22 1.33
C GLY A 137 -12.61 -2.00 2.29
N VAL A 138 -13.33 -3.06 2.70
CA VAL A 138 -14.50 -2.98 3.58
C VAL A 138 -14.17 -3.41 5.02
N PHE A 139 -13.33 -4.42 5.18
CA PHE A 139 -13.02 -5.04 6.49
C PHE A 139 -11.70 -4.50 7.06
N THR A 140 -11.62 -3.18 7.26
CA THR A 140 -10.38 -2.48 7.61
C THR A 140 -10.13 -2.28 9.10
N THR A 141 -10.89 -2.93 9.97
CA THR A 141 -10.69 -2.91 11.44
C THR A 141 -10.35 -4.28 11.96
N ILE A 142 -9.75 -4.39 13.15
CA ILE A 142 -9.43 -5.69 13.78
C ILE A 142 -10.70 -6.53 13.90
N GLU A 143 -11.78 -5.96 14.42
CA GLU A 143 -13.07 -6.65 14.60
C GLU A 143 -13.59 -7.24 13.28
N LYS A 144 -13.62 -6.44 12.22
CA LYS A 144 -14.14 -6.85 10.91
C LYS A 144 -13.25 -7.88 10.23
N ALA A 145 -11.93 -7.67 10.27
CA ALA A 145 -10.97 -8.61 9.70
C ALA A 145 -10.91 -9.93 10.50
N SER A 146 -11.25 -9.91 11.79
CA SER A 146 -11.32 -11.12 12.62
C SER A 146 -12.36 -12.13 12.12
N ALA A 147 -13.33 -11.70 11.32
CA ALA A 147 -14.29 -12.61 10.69
C ALA A 147 -13.60 -13.69 9.84
N HIS A 148 -12.46 -13.39 9.20
CA HIS A 148 -11.67 -14.40 8.47
C HIS A 148 -11.18 -15.56 9.35
N LYS A 149 -10.95 -15.31 10.65
CA LYS A 149 -10.49 -16.35 11.58
C LYS A 149 -11.56 -17.40 11.85
N LYS A 150 -12.84 -17.10 11.63
CA LYS A 150 -13.92 -18.09 11.72
C LYS A 150 -13.84 -19.15 10.60
N GLY A 151 -13.20 -18.79 9.49
CA GLY A 151 -12.86 -19.70 8.41
C GLY A 151 -11.49 -20.36 8.57
N ASP A 152 -10.91 -20.36 9.78
CA ASP A 152 -9.60 -20.93 10.13
C ASP A 152 -8.37 -20.22 9.54
N ALA A 153 -8.50 -18.96 9.10
CA ALA A 153 -7.32 -18.14 8.82
C ALA A 153 -6.55 -17.86 10.11
N LYS A 154 -5.23 -18.10 10.11
CA LYS A 154 -4.37 -17.84 11.27
C LYS A 154 -4.04 -16.35 11.40
N LYS A 155 -3.73 -15.71 10.27
CA LYS A 155 -3.27 -14.31 10.21
C LYS A 155 -3.99 -13.54 9.11
N VAL A 156 -4.19 -12.24 9.32
CA VAL A 156 -4.81 -11.34 8.34
C VAL A 156 -3.96 -10.09 8.14
N VAL A 157 -3.68 -9.75 6.89
CA VAL A 157 -3.00 -8.52 6.49
C VAL A 157 -3.97 -7.64 5.73
N ILE A 158 -4.36 -6.53 6.33
CA ILE A 158 -5.24 -5.52 5.73
C ILE A 158 -4.43 -4.65 4.76
N SER A 159 -4.85 -4.58 3.50
CA SER A 159 -4.15 -3.83 2.44
C SER A 159 -4.56 -2.35 2.34
N ALA A 160 -5.08 -1.79 3.41
CA ALA A 160 -5.57 -0.41 3.49
C ALA A 160 -5.39 0.12 4.93
N PRO A 161 -5.35 1.45 5.15
CA PRO A 161 -5.22 2.02 6.49
C PRO A 161 -6.29 1.50 7.46
N SER A 162 -5.82 1.05 8.61
CA SER A 162 -6.67 0.60 9.70
C SER A 162 -6.72 1.63 10.84
N ALA A 163 -7.91 1.77 11.43
CA ALA A 163 -8.12 2.64 12.57
C ALA A 163 -7.45 2.08 13.83
N ASP A 164 -7.42 0.77 13.99
CA ASP A 164 -7.09 0.04 15.22
C ASP A 164 -6.00 -1.04 15.03
N ALA A 165 -5.83 -1.62 13.83
CA ALA A 165 -4.81 -2.64 13.61
C ALA A 165 -3.37 -2.07 13.67
N PRO A 166 -2.40 -2.80 14.26
CA PRO A 166 -0.98 -2.47 14.18
C PRO A 166 -0.54 -2.29 12.73
N MET A 167 0.15 -1.18 12.46
CA MET A 167 0.48 -0.74 11.11
C MET A 167 1.97 -0.87 10.83
N PHE A 168 2.30 -1.48 9.70
CA PHE A 168 3.69 -1.73 9.30
C PHE A 168 3.98 -1.15 7.93
N VAL A 169 5.20 -0.63 7.78
CA VAL A 169 5.84 -0.30 6.51
C VAL A 169 7.19 -1.02 6.50
N LEU A 170 7.41 -1.82 5.46
CA LEU A 170 8.64 -2.58 5.28
C LEU A 170 9.82 -1.62 5.05
N GLY A 171 10.95 -1.88 5.72
CA GLY A 171 12.15 -1.05 5.78
C GLY A 171 12.08 0.08 6.83
N VAL A 172 10.96 0.22 7.53
CA VAL A 172 10.72 1.30 8.51
C VAL A 172 10.56 0.71 9.91
N ASN A 173 9.48 -0.05 10.14
CA ASN A 173 9.12 -0.55 11.47
C ASN A 173 8.76 -2.04 11.52
N GLU A 174 8.99 -2.82 10.47
CA GLU A 174 8.67 -4.25 10.39
C GLU A 174 9.34 -5.09 11.48
N LYS A 175 10.51 -4.65 11.98
CA LYS A 175 11.23 -5.28 13.10
C LYS A 175 10.44 -5.24 14.42
N THR A 176 9.41 -4.39 14.52
CA THR A 176 8.51 -4.31 15.69
C THR A 176 7.34 -5.28 15.65
N TYR A 177 7.20 -6.07 14.56
CA TYR A 177 6.17 -7.09 14.45
C TYR A 177 6.34 -8.17 15.53
N ASN A 178 5.23 -8.49 16.21
CA ASN A 178 5.18 -9.59 17.18
C ASN A 178 4.32 -10.73 16.60
N PRO A 179 4.78 -12.00 16.65
CA PRO A 179 4.00 -13.16 16.23
C PRO A 179 2.64 -13.32 16.91
N ASN A 180 2.36 -12.66 18.02
CA ASN A 180 1.04 -12.64 18.67
C ASN A 180 0.05 -11.66 17.99
N MET A 181 0.53 -10.83 17.07
CA MET A 181 -0.31 -9.96 16.25
C MET A 181 -0.92 -10.79 15.12
N ASP A 182 -2.19 -11.14 15.28
CA ASP A 182 -2.93 -11.94 14.29
C ASP A 182 -3.41 -11.10 13.12
N ILE A 183 -3.71 -9.84 13.36
CA ILE A 183 -4.29 -8.93 12.37
C ILE A 183 -3.45 -7.67 12.33
N VAL A 184 -2.90 -7.38 11.16
CA VAL A 184 -2.03 -6.22 10.94
C VAL A 184 -2.44 -5.48 9.67
N CYS A 185 -1.97 -4.26 9.51
CA CYS A 185 -2.26 -3.39 8.39
C CYS A 185 -0.97 -2.97 7.68
N ASN A 186 -0.94 -3.09 6.34
CA ASN A 186 0.21 -2.67 5.52
C ASN A 186 0.12 -1.19 5.10
N ALA A 187 -0.44 -0.35 5.97
CA ALA A 187 -0.66 1.08 5.77
C ALA A 187 -1.38 1.44 4.44
N SER A 188 -1.15 2.65 3.91
CA SER A 188 -1.52 3.04 2.54
C SER A 188 -0.30 3.09 1.62
N CYS A 189 -0.53 3.17 0.31
CA CYS A 189 0.48 3.48 -0.70
C CYS A 189 1.27 4.77 -0.36
N THR A 190 0.58 5.85 0.00
CA THR A 190 1.22 7.13 0.38
C THR A 190 2.10 6.97 1.63
N THR A 191 1.65 6.25 2.66
CA THR A 191 2.47 6.02 3.86
C THR A 191 3.69 5.17 3.53
N ASN A 192 3.54 4.11 2.73
CA ASN A 192 4.67 3.28 2.30
C ASN A 192 5.70 4.07 1.48
N CYS A 193 5.26 5.06 0.71
CA CYS A 193 6.17 5.90 -0.08
C CYS A 193 6.94 6.90 0.80
N LEU A 194 6.27 7.60 1.72
CA LEU A 194 6.88 8.70 2.46
C LEU A 194 7.54 8.27 3.79
N ALA A 195 7.15 7.15 4.41
CA ALA A 195 7.75 6.72 5.68
C ALA A 195 9.26 6.44 5.59
N PRO A 196 9.78 5.77 4.54
CA PRO A 196 11.22 5.62 4.36
C PRO A 196 11.97 6.94 4.27
N LEU A 197 11.43 7.92 3.53
CA LEU A 197 12.02 9.24 3.38
C LEU A 197 12.02 10.00 4.72
N ALA A 198 10.87 10.02 5.41
CA ALA A 198 10.73 10.67 6.70
C ALA A 198 11.69 10.07 7.73
N LYS A 199 11.87 8.75 7.74
CA LYS A 199 12.83 8.05 8.61
C LYS A 199 14.25 8.54 8.38
N VAL A 200 14.73 8.52 7.13
CA VAL A 200 16.10 8.94 6.78
C VAL A 200 16.34 10.39 7.18
N VAL A 201 15.40 11.29 6.87
CA VAL A 201 15.56 12.71 7.18
C VAL A 201 15.52 12.97 8.69
N ASP A 202 14.64 12.28 9.42
CA ASP A 202 14.54 12.42 10.88
C ASP A 202 15.78 11.87 11.60
N GLU A 203 16.31 10.72 11.16
CA GLU A 203 17.52 10.13 11.74
C GLU A 203 18.76 11.02 11.54
N GLU A 204 18.87 11.70 10.39
CA GLU A 204 20.03 12.56 10.08
C GLU A 204 19.92 13.97 10.61
N PHE A 205 18.75 14.59 10.47
CA PHE A 205 18.58 16.03 10.66
C PHE A 205 17.57 16.37 11.76
N GLY A 206 16.77 15.40 12.20
CA GLY A 206 15.67 15.61 13.15
C GLY A 206 14.56 16.48 12.57
N ILE A 207 13.39 15.88 12.33
CA ILE A 207 12.23 16.64 11.85
C ILE A 207 11.58 17.34 13.05
N ILE A 208 11.35 18.66 12.92
CA ILE A 208 10.60 19.47 13.89
C ILE A 208 9.12 19.45 13.51
N GLU A 209 8.84 19.80 12.25
CA GLU A 209 7.50 19.81 11.67
C GLU A 209 7.58 19.60 10.16
N GLY A 210 6.48 19.17 9.54
CA GLY A 210 6.42 18.97 8.11
C GLY A 210 5.02 18.96 7.52
N LEU A 211 4.91 19.48 6.31
CA LEU A 211 3.70 19.48 5.51
C LEU A 211 3.94 18.69 4.23
N MET A 212 3.13 17.67 4.00
CA MET A 212 3.14 16.90 2.75
C MET A 212 1.93 17.20 1.87
N THR A 213 2.15 17.18 0.56
CA THR A 213 1.09 17.09 -0.44
C THR A 213 1.41 15.93 -1.37
N THR A 214 0.48 14.96 -1.49
CA THR A 214 0.56 13.87 -2.47
C THR A 214 -0.27 14.21 -3.69
N VAL A 215 0.32 14.17 -4.88
CA VAL A 215 -0.40 14.15 -6.15
C VAL A 215 -0.63 12.68 -6.52
N HIS A 216 -1.86 12.21 -6.37
CA HIS A 216 -2.20 10.80 -6.39
C HIS A 216 -2.99 10.41 -7.65
N ALA A 217 -2.77 9.18 -8.14
CA ALA A 217 -3.54 8.62 -9.26
C ALA A 217 -5.03 8.41 -8.93
N THR A 218 -5.85 8.36 -9.97
CA THR A 218 -7.26 7.98 -9.84
C THR A 218 -7.41 6.57 -9.24
N THR A 219 -8.31 6.44 -8.26
CA THR A 219 -8.64 5.18 -7.60
C THR A 219 -10.10 4.78 -7.84
N ALA A 220 -10.44 3.52 -7.53
CA ALA A 220 -11.77 2.95 -7.78
C ALA A 220 -12.91 3.61 -6.97
N THR A 221 -12.59 4.38 -5.92
CA THR A 221 -13.60 5.09 -5.12
C THR A 221 -14.07 6.38 -5.79
N GLN A 222 -13.31 6.91 -6.75
CA GLN A 222 -13.67 8.11 -7.51
C GLN A 222 -14.65 7.78 -8.64
N LYS A 223 -15.44 8.77 -9.06
CA LYS A 223 -16.49 8.57 -10.06
C LYS A 223 -16.00 8.85 -11.47
N ILE A 224 -16.46 8.05 -12.44
CA ILE A 224 -16.16 8.27 -13.87
C ILE A 224 -16.83 9.56 -14.35
N VAL A 225 -18.06 9.80 -13.92
CA VAL A 225 -18.86 11.01 -14.17
C VAL A 225 -19.34 11.59 -12.84
N ASP A 226 -19.77 12.86 -12.83
CA ASP A 226 -20.32 13.50 -11.63
C ASP A 226 -21.45 12.64 -11.03
N GLY A 227 -21.33 12.33 -9.74
CA GLY A 227 -22.26 11.42 -9.05
C GLY A 227 -22.21 11.53 -7.53
N PRO A 228 -23.13 10.86 -6.83
CA PRO A 228 -23.28 10.99 -5.39
C PRO A 228 -22.06 10.44 -4.63
N SER A 229 -21.59 11.23 -3.66
CA SER A 229 -20.55 10.86 -2.70
C SER A 229 -20.88 11.46 -1.34
N MET A 230 -21.41 10.63 -0.43
CA MET A 230 -21.99 11.11 0.84
C MET A 230 -20.93 11.61 1.84
N LYS A 231 -19.68 11.14 1.73
CA LYS A 231 -18.60 11.43 2.68
C LYS A 231 -17.52 12.36 2.11
N ASP A 232 -17.46 12.50 0.79
CA ASP A 232 -16.47 13.34 0.10
C ASP A 232 -17.08 13.90 -1.19
N TRP A 233 -17.71 15.08 -1.10
CA TRP A 233 -18.38 15.70 -2.25
C TRP A 233 -17.43 15.97 -3.42
N ARG A 234 -16.16 16.27 -3.14
CA ARG A 234 -15.15 16.50 -4.19
C ARG A 234 -14.82 15.21 -4.92
N GLY A 235 -14.75 14.09 -4.20
CA GLY A 235 -14.61 12.75 -4.78
C GLY A 235 -15.81 12.29 -5.64
N GLY A 236 -16.95 12.97 -5.56
CA GLY A 236 -18.10 12.75 -6.42
C GLY A 236 -17.96 13.35 -7.83
N ARG A 237 -16.95 14.20 -8.07
CA ARG A 237 -16.72 14.81 -9.40
C ARG A 237 -16.05 13.82 -10.36
N GLY A 238 -16.27 13.99 -11.65
CA GLY A 238 -15.68 13.17 -12.72
C GLY A 238 -14.16 13.16 -12.64
N ALA A 239 -13.59 11.99 -12.34
CA ALA A 239 -12.18 11.82 -11.98
C ALA A 239 -11.22 12.15 -13.12
N ALA A 240 -11.62 11.91 -14.37
CA ALA A 240 -10.81 12.17 -15.55
C ALA A 240 -10.78 13.65 -15.97
N GLN A 241 -11.61 14.50 -15.36
CA GLN A 241 -11.79 15.90 -15.78
C GLN A 241 -11.32 16.90 -14.72
N ASN A 242 -10.94 16.43 -13.53
CA ASN A 242 -10.71 17.29 -12.38
C ASN A 242 -9.40 16.97 -11.68
N ILE A 243 -8.78 18.04 -11.15
CA ILE A 243 -7.83 17.96 -10.04
C ILE A 243 -8.68 17.97 -8.77
N ILE A 244 -8.71 16.87 -8.03
CA ILE A 244 -9.65 16.66 -6.91
C ILE A 244 -8.86 16.70 -5.59
N PRO A 245 -8.92 17.80 -4.80
CA PRO A 245 -8.31 17.82 -3.49
C PRO A 245 -9.01 16.81 -2.57
N SER A 246 -8.23 16.00 -1.89
CA SER A 246 -8.69 14.93 -1.00
C SER A 246 -7.95 14.97 0.34
N SER A 247 -8.54 14.34 1.35
CA SER A 247 -7.86 14.10 2.62
C SER A 247 -6.96 12.87 2.48
N THR A 248 -5.82 12.86 3.17
CA THR A 248 -4.94 11.68 3.24
C THR A 248 -4.82 11.19 4.66
N GLY A 249 -4.97 9.87 4.85
CA GLY A 249 -4.74 9.22 6.14
C GLY A 249 -3.26 9.10 6.51
N ALA A 250 -2.34 9.42 5.58
CA ALA A 250 -0.91 9.19 5.77
C ALA A 250 -0.33 9.97 6.96
N ALA A 251 -0.80 11.20 7.23
CA ALA A 251 -0.34 12.00 8.36
C ALA A 251 -0.59 11.29 9.71
N LYS A 252 -1.80 10.76 9.89
CA LYS A 252 -2.16 9.98 11.08
C LYS A 252 -1.41 8.65 11.14
N ALA A 253 -1.12 8.06 9.98
CA ALA A 253 -0.35 6.84 9.90
C ALA A 253 1.09 7.04 10.37
N PHE A 254 1.74 8.16 10.05
CA PHE A 254 3.13 8.43 10.48
C PHE A 254 3.32 8.34 11.98
N GLY A 255 2.42 8.91 12.77
CA GLY A 255 2.50 8.78 14.23
C GLY A 255 2.40 7.34 14.75
N LYS A 256 1.87 6.40 13.95
CA LYS A 256 1.86 4.97 14.26
C LYS A 256 3.12 4.25 13.78
N VAL A 257 3.62 4.59 12.59
CA VAL A 257 4.78 3.89 11.97
C VAL A 257 6.12 4.41 12.50
N LEU A 258 6.21 5.71 12.77
CA LEU A 258 7.36 6.44 13.30
C LEU A 258 6.87 7.28 14.51
N PRO A 259 6.74 6.67 15.70
CA PRO A 259 6.14 7.31 16.87
C PRO A 259 6.79 8.65 17.26
N GLN A 260 8.08 8.82 17.02
CA GLN A 260 8.82 10.05 17.28
C GLN A 260 8.40 11.23 16.37
N LEU A 261 7.73 10.94 15.25
CA LEU A 261 7.16 11.92 14.32
C LEU A 261 5.66 12.18 14.56
N ASN A 262 5.08 11.59 15.62
CA ASN A 262 3.68 11.78 15.93
C ASN A 262 3.36 13.25 16.20
N GLY A 263 2.39 13.80 15.46
CA GLY A 263 2.00 15.20 15.53
C GLY A 263 2.89 16.19 14.77
N LYS A 264 4.06 15.75 14.26
CA LYS A 264 4.99 16.61 13.52
C LYS A 264 4.66 16.73 12.03
N LEU A 265 4.05 15.70 11.46
CA LEU A 265 3.72 15.65 10.04
C LEU A 265 2.21 15.77 9.80
N THR A 266 1.82 16.68 8.91
CA THR A 266 0.44 16.81 8.42
C THR A 266 0.44 16.94 6.90
N GLY A 267 -0.73 16.82 6.26
CA GLY A 267 -0.79 16.93 4.81
C GLY A 267 -2.13 16.67 4.17
N ARG A 268 -2.16 16.89 2.85
CA ARG A 268 -3.34 16.67 2.00
C ARG A 268 -2.97 15.88 0.75
N GLY A 269 -3.99 15.31 0.11
CA GLY A 269 -3.85 14.69 -1.20
C GLY A 269 -4.55 15.49 -2.26
N VAL A 270 -4.15 15.28 -3.51
CA VAL A 270 -4.82 15.78 -4.69
C VAL A 270 -4.84 14.66 -5.70
N ASN A 271 -6.03 14.18 -6.05
CA ASN A 271 -6.17 13.15 -7.07
C ASN A 271 -6.21 13.78 -8.45
N VAL A 272 -5.44 13.22 -9.39
CA VAL A 272 -5.35 13.69 -10.78
C VAL A 272 -5.42 12.51 -11.73
N GLN A 273 -5.90 12.76 -12.95
CA GLN A 273 -5.79 11.79 -14.03
C GLN A 273 -4.30 11.60 -14.39
N PRO A 274 -3.79 10.36 -14.35
CA PRO A 274 -2.46 10.05 -14.86
C PRO A 274 -2.36 10.35 -16.35
N ASN A 275 -1.25 10.94 -16.80
CA ASN A 275 -0.99 11.03 -18.23
C ASN A 275 -0.67 9.62 -18.77
N SER A 276 -1.20 9.26 -19.94
CA SER A 276 -1.15 7.91 -20.55
C SER A 276 0.25 7.31 -20.80
N ARG A 277 1.33 8.05 -20.49
CA ARG A 277 2.72 7.63 -20.67
C ARG A 277 3.39 7.06 -19.41
N THR A 278 2.81 7.23 -18.22
CA THR A 278 3.33 6.64 -16.99
C THR A 278 2.66 5.30 -16.72
N ARG A 279 3.38 4.18 -16.89
CA ARG A 279 2.93 2.79 -16.68
C ARG A 279 2.59 2.43 -15.21
N HIS A 280 2.30 3.39 -14.33
CA HIS A 280 2.27 3.16 -12.90
C HIS A 280 1.14 3.98 -12.24
N GLU A 281 -0.02 3.34 -12.01
CA GLU A 281 -1.23 3.98 -11.47
C GLU A 281 -1.48 3.67 -9.97
N LEU A 282 -0.51 3.04 -9.29
CA LEU A 282 -0.50 2.94 -7.82
C LEU A 282 0.34 4.02 -7.15
N ASP A 283 0.89 4.93 -7.96
CA ASP A 283 1.90 5.86 -7.52
C ASP A 283 1.29 7.19 -7.08
N THR A 284 1.89 7.75 -6.04
CA THR A 284 1.94 9.19 -5.86
C THR A 284 2.95 9.73 -6.87
N TYR A 285 2.49 10.58 -7.81
CA TYR A 285 3.31 11.16 -8.89
C TYR A 285 4.26 12.24 -8.41
N PHE A 286 3.87 12.99 -7.38
CA PHE A 286 4.66 14.09 -6.86
C PHE A 286 4.38 14.26 -5.37
N PHE A 287 5.46 14.34 -4.59
CA PHE A 287 5.43 14.72 -3.19
C PHE A 287 5.99 16.13 -3.07
N GLY A 288 5.13 17.09 -2.71
CA GLY A 288 5.61 18.33 -2.12
C GLY A 288 5.82 18.06 -0.63
N LEU A 289 7.06 18.14 -0.15
CA LEU A 289 7.39 17.98 1.26
C LEU A 289 8.12 19.23 1.74
N GLY A 290 7.45 20.03 2.57
CA GLY A 290 8.07 21.12 3.32
C GLY A 290 8.44 20.62 4.70
N LEU A 291 9.68 20.81 5.13
CA LEU A 291 10.19 20.33 6.42
C LEU A 291 10.88 21.46 7.17
N GLY A 292 10.56 21.61 8.46
CA GLY A 292 11.42 22.27 9.43
C GLY A 292 12.37 21.23 10.04
N LEU A 293 13.68 21.49 9.93
CA LEU A 293 14.74 20.59 10.41
C LEU A 293 15.53 21.23 11.55
N ASN A 294 16.05 20.43 12.47
CA ASN A 294 16.99 20.94 13.48
C ASN A 294 18.31 21.37 12.82
N GLY A 295 18.89 22.48 13.28
CA GLY A 295 20.20 22.96 12.81
C GLY A 295 20.19 23.87 11.57
N PHE A 296 19.05 24.02 10.91
CA PHE A 296 18.83 25.05 9.88
C PHE A 296 17.98 26.18 10.48
N GLY A 297 18.63 27.11 11.17
CA GLY A 297 17.99 28.35 11.60
C GLY A 297 17.76 29.28 10.40
N LEU A 298 16.64 30.00 10.40
CA LEU A 298 16.49 31.25 9.65
C LEU A 298 17.37 32.34 10.30
#